data_AF-A0A661I8V0-F1
#
_entry.id   AF-A0A661I8V0-F1
#
_cell.length_a   1.000
_cell.length_b   1.000
_cell.length_c   1.000
_cell.angle_alpha   90.00
_cell.angle_beta   90.00
_cell.angle_gamma   90.00
#
_symmetry.space_group_name_H-M   'P 1'
#
loop_
_entity.id
_entity.type
_entity.pdbx_description
1 polymer ?
#
loop_
_entity_poly.entity_id
_entity_poly.type
_entity_poly.pdbx_seq_one_letter_code
_entity_poly.pdbx_strand_id
1 'polypeptide(L)'
;MKEFCLSITFECNWDCEYCVATTHEKEKIQEEELLKTVNMIDNNMAVTLTGGEPGLIKKELLDKIIIILLDKKCRIDVVTNGLFLKKFPEYYDTVEDYLYHVSIDMETPGDIIDFYNPKDKIDYMVVVTDKNMDNLEDYLNATDKYIQIHGAYTLPGKIGLSKFNTLKLIQKYKNYIKKEDLKFLISTYHERGEEVDI
;
A
#
# COMPACT_ATOMS: atom_id res chain seq x y z
N MET A 1 8.41 15.56 -8.58
CA MET A 1 6.95 15.77 -8.74
C MET A 1 6.36 15.86 -7.34
N LYS A 2 5.27 16.60 -7.11
CA LYS A 2 4.60 16.55 -5.79
C LYS A 2 3.66 15.35 -5.76
N GLU A 3 3.60 14.67 -4.62
CA GLU A 3 2.76 13.49 -4.40
C GLU A 3 1.53 13.85 -3.57
N PHE A 4 0.40 13.20 -3.87
CA PHE A 4 -0.86 13.34 -3.14
C PHE A 4 -1.53 11.96 -2.96
N CYS A 5 -1.66 11.50 -1.71
CA CYS A 5 -2.40 10.28 -1.40
C CYS A 5 -3.89 10.58 -1.27
N LEU A 6 -4.69 10.11 -2.21
CA LEU A 6 -6.15 10.31 -2.24
C LEU A 6 -6.86 9.04 -1.76
N SER A 7 -7.45 9.10 -0.56
CA SER A 7 -8.36 8.05 -0.10
C SER A 7 -9.69 8.15 -0.85
N ILE A 8 -9.98 7.19 -1.74
CA ILE A 8 -11.20 7.22 -2.58
C ILE A 8 -12.36 6.40 -1.99
N THR A 9 -12.07 5.55 -1.01
CA THR A 9 -13.05 4.80 -0.22
C THR A 9 -12.43 4.42 1.12
N PHE A 10 -13.26 4.20 2.15
CA PHE A 10 -12.86 3.52 3.38
C PHE A 10 -13.48 2.13 3.51
N GLU A 11 -14.26 1.69 2.52
CA GLU A 11 -14.68 0.29 2.45
C GLU A 11 -13.47 -0.58 2.08
N CYS A 12 -13.27 -1.68 2.80
CA CYS A 12 -12.23 -2.66 2.53
C CYS A 12 -12.78 -4.06 2.74
N ASN A 13 -12.40 -5.00 1.87
CA ASN A 13 -12.73 -6.42 2.02
C ASN A 13 -11.71 -7.19 2.86
N TRP A 14 -10.64 -6.53 3.31
CA TRP A 14 -9.66 -7.04 4.26
C TRP A 14 -9.78 -6.29 5.59
N ASP A 15 -9.49 -6.96 6.70
CA ASP A 15 -9.49 -6.38 8.05
C ASP A 15 -8.13 -6.59 8.72
N CYS A 16 -7.11 -5.89 8.21
CA CYS A 16 -5.74 -6.01 8.71
C CYS A 16 -5.61 -5.37 10.10
N GLU A 17 -5.13 -6.12 11.10
CA GLU A 17 -4.91 -5.61 12.47
C GLU A 17 -3.85 -4.48 12.55
N TYR A 18 -3.09 -4.28 11.47
CA TYR A 18 -2.05 -3.27 11.30
C TYR A 18 -2.45 -2.10 10.37
N CYS A 19 -3.73 -2.01 9.97
CA CYS A 19 -4.18 -1.00 9.01
C CYS A 19 -3.96 0.43 9.52
N VAL A 20 -2.97 1.14 8.94
CA VAL A 20 -2.65 2.55 9.25
C VAL A 20 -3.76 3.51 8.84
N ALA A 21 -4.54 3.14 7.81
CA ALA A 21 -5.63 3.97 7.32
C ALA A 21 -6.88 3.91 8.20
N THR A 22 -6.93 2.99 9.18
CA THR A 22 -8.04 2.77 10.14
C THR A 22 -9.42 2.78 9.47
N THR A 23 -9.50 2.17 8.29
CA THR A 23 -10.63 2.33 7.36
C THR A 23 -11.96 1.86 7.93
N HIS A 24 -11.96 0.78 8.71
CA HIS A 24 -13.16 0.22 9.37
C HIS A 24 -13.69 1.06 10.54
N GLU A 25 -12.93 2.04 11.00
CA GLU A 25 -13.34 2.99 12.05
C GLU A 25 -13.87 4.30 11.46
N LYS A 26 -13.83 4.45 10.12
CA LYS A 26 -14.19 5.70 9.43
C LYS A 26 -15.56 5.60 8.78
N GLU A 27 -16.26 6.73 8.78
CA GLU A 27 -17.51 6.86 8.01
C GLU A 27 -17.24 6.82 6.51
N LYS A 28 -18.22 6.33 5.75
CA LYS A 28 -18.14 6.30 4.29
C LYS A 28 -17.92 7.70 3.71
N ILE A 29 -16.95 7.82 2.81
CA ILE A 29 -16.68 9.06 2.07
C ILE A 29 -17.89 9.38 1.19
N GLN A 30 -18.44 10.58 1.36
CA GLN A 30 -19.52 11.07 0.51
C GLN A 30 -18.97 11.42 -0.88
N GLU A 31 -19.68 11.01 -1.94
CA GLU A 31 -19.21 11.19 -3.32
C GLU A 31 -18.93 12.67 -3.66
N GLU A 32 -19.77 13.59 -3.14
CA GLU A 32 -19.59 15.02 -3.35
C GLU A 32 -18.30 15.56 -2.71
N GLU A 33 -18.00 15.14 -1.48
CA GLU A 33 -16.78 15.55 -0.76
C GLU A 33 -15.52 14.97 -1.41
N LEU A 34 -15.60 13.74 -1.92
CA LEU A 34 -14.51 13.15 -2.68
C LEU A 34 -14.23 13.94 -3.97
N LEU A 35 -15.29 14.28 -4.72
CA LEU A 35 -15.14 15.06 -5.95
C LEU A 35 -14.65 16.49 -5.67
N LYS A 36 -15.08 17.14 -4.58
CA LYS A 36 -14.51 18.43 -4.14
C LYS A 36 -13.01 18.30 -3.92
N THR A 37 -12.59 17.26 -3.18
CA THR A 37 -11.18 16.99 -2.91
C THR A 37 -10.38 16.78 -4.21
N VAL A 38 -10.88 15.97 -5.13
CA VAL A 38 -10.21 15.71 -6.44
C VAL A 38 -10.08 17.01 -7.26
N ASN A 39 -11.11 17.87 -7.22
CA ASN A 39 -11.08 19.17 -7.89
C ASN A 39 -10.09 20.16 -7.28
N MET A 40 -9.66 19.97 -6.03
CA MET A 40 -8.64 20.80 -5.37
C MET A 40 -7.19 20.33 -5.63
N ILE A 41 -6.98 19.13 -6.18
CA ILE A 41 -5.62 18.63 -6.51
C ILE A 41 -4.98 19.51 -7.59
N ASP A 42 -3.72 19.91 -7.41
CA ASP A 42 -2.99 20.72 -8.39
C ASP A 42 -2.69 19.93 -9.68
N ASN A 43 -2.46 20.64 -10.79
CA ASN A 43 -2.06 20.02 -12.04
C ASN A 43 -0.65 19.39 -11.96
N ASN A 44 -0.42 18.32 -12.72
CA ASN A 44 0.86 17.61 -12.83
C ASN A 44 1.39 17.04 -11.49
N MET A 45 0.49 16.61 -10.60
CA MET A 45 0.85 15.84 -9.40
C MET A 45 0.92 14.34 -9.70
N ALA A 46 1.66 13.60 -8.87
CA ALA A 46 1.48 12.15 -8.75
C ALA A 46 0.40 11.90 -7.71
N VAL A 47 -0.69 11.23 -8.10
CA VAL A 47 -1.85 10.98 -7.25
C VAL A 47 -2.00 9.49 -7.03
N THR A 48 -1.83 9.07 -5.78
CA THR A 48 -1.99 7.67 -5.39
C THR A 48 -3.40 7.43 -4.89
N LEU A 49 -4.18 6.64 -5.62
CA LEU A 49 -5.50 6.20 -5.21
C LEU A 49 -5.36 5.11 -4.15
N THR A 50 -5.91 5.36 -2.97
CA THR A 50 -5.76 4.49 -1.78
C THR A 50 -7.01 4.58 -0.89
N GLY A 51 -6.87 4.21 0.39
CA GLY A 51 -7.93 4.25 1.41
C GLY A 51 -8.11 2.87 2.03
N GLY A 52 -9.31 2.31 1.89
CA GLY A 52 -9.58 0.88 2.08
C GLY A 52 -9.10 0.08 0.87
N GLU A 53 -10.02 -0.58 0.17
CA GLU A 53 -9.71 -1.23 -1.10
C GLU A 53 -10.32 -0.44 -2.27
N PRO A 54 -9.50 0.24 -3.12
CA PRO A 54 -9.98 0.98 -4.28
C PRO A 54 -10.91 0.19 -5.20
N GLY A 55 -10.73 -1.13 -5.32
CA GLY A 55 -11.62 -2.03 -6.07
C GLY A 55 -13.09 -2.04 -5.59
N LEU A 56 -13.38 -1.52 -4.39
CA LEU A 56 -14.77 -1.44 -3.88
C LEU A 56 -15.51 -0.17 -4.30
N ILE A 57 -14.83 0.82 -4.87
CA ILE A 57 -15.51 2.02 -5.36
C ILE A 57 -16.50 1.68 -6.50
N LYS A 58 -17.54 2.50 -6.65
CA LYS A 58 -18.43 2.45 -7.81
C LYS A 58 -17.68 2.89 -9.06
N LYS A 59 -17.87 2.16 -10.17
CA LYS A 59 -17.16 2.42 -11.42
C LYS A 59 -17.42 3.84 -11.95
N GLU A 60 -18.67 4.31 -11.87
CA GLU A 60 -19.07 5.63 -12.39
C GLU A 60 -18.38 6.77 -11.64
N LEU A 61 -18.09 6.59 -10.35
CA LEU A 61 -17.35 7.56 -9.56
C LEU A 61 -15.85 7.50 -9.87
N LEU A 62 -15.30 6.30 -10.03
CA LEU A 62 -13.91 6.11 -10.44
C LEU A 62 -13.63 6.72 -11.82
N ASP A 63 -14.53 6.52 -12.79
CA ASP A 63 -14.46 7.13 -14.12
C ASP A 63 -14.35 8.66 -14.00
N LYS A 64 -15.19 9.30 -13.18
CA LYS A 64 -15.13 10.75 -12.95
C LYS A 64 -13.79 11.18 -12.33
N ILE A 65 -13.30 10.46 -11.33
CA ILE A 65 -12.02 10.76 -10.67
C ILE A 65 -10.88 10.68 -11.68
N ILE A 66 -10.79 9.58 -12.44
CA ILE A 66 -9.74 9.37 -13.45
C ILE A 66 -9.80 10.46 -14.52
N ILE A 67 -10.98 10.80 -15.05
CA ILE A 67 -11.14 11.86 -16.05
C ILE A 67 -10.59 13.20 -15.53
N ILE A 68 -10.95 13.59 -14.30
CA ILE A 68 -10.46 14.85 -13.71
C ILE A 68 -8.95 14.82 -13.54
N LEU A 69 -8.38 13.72 -13.05
CA LEU A 69 -6.94 13.60 -12.84
C LEU A 69 -6.16 13.64 -14.17
N LEU A 70 -6.67 13.01 -15.23
CA LEU A 70 -6.08 13.06 -16.56
C LEU A 70 -6.14 14.45 -17.18
N ASP A 71 -7.25 15.17 -17.05
CA ASP A 71 -7.39 16.57 -17.52
C ASP A 71 -6.36 17.50 -16.84
N LYS A 72 -6.11 17.24 -15.55
CA LYS A 72 -5.07 17.91 -14.76
C LYS A 72 -3.64 17.44 -15.04
N LYS A 73 -3.46 16.50 -15.98
CA LYS A 73 -2.17 15.87 -16.33
C LYS A 73 -1.48 15.22 -15.13
N CYS A 74 -2.26 14.72 -14.18
CA CYS A 74 -1.72 14.00 -13.04
C CYS A 74 -1.28 12.59 -13.48
N ARG A 75 -0.17 12.14 -12.91
CA ARG A 75 0.18 10.72 -12.91
C ARG A 75 -0.71 10.02 -11.88
N ILE A 76 -1.24 8.85 -12.20
CA ILE A 76 -2.16 8.11 -11.33
C ILE A 76 -1.49 6.81 -10.91
N ASP A 77 -1.35 6.59 -9.61
CA ASP A 77 -0.84 5.35 -9.02
C ASP A 77 -1.94 4.71 -8.17
N VAL A 78 -1.88 3.41 -7.88
CA VAL A 78 -2.91 2.70 -7.10
C VAL A 78 -2.28 1.79 -6.05
N VAL A 79 -2.76 1.89 -4.80
CA VAL A 79 -2.47 0.91 -3.74
C VAL A 79 -3.67 -0.01 -3.58
N THR A 80 -3.50 -1.32 -3.74
CA THR A 80 -4.61 -2.29 -3.74
C THR A 80 -4.21 -3.61 -3.11
N ASN A 81 -5.19 -4.37 -2.62
CA ASN A 81 -5.07 -5.79 -2.28
C ASN A 81 -5.37 -6.73 -3.46
N GLY A 82 -5.37 -6.20 -4.69
CA GLY A 82 -5.58 -6.93 -5.94
C GLY A 82 -7.01 -6.87 -6.47
N LEU A 83 -7.99 -6.47 -5.66
CA LEU A 83 -9.37 -6.36 -6.14
C LEU A 83 -9.52 -5.28 -7.24
N PHE A 84 -8.80 -4.16 -7.14
CA PHE A 84 -8.80 -3.15 -8.20
C PHE A 84 -8.31 -3.72 -9.53
N LEU A 85 -7.17 -4.41 -9.54
CA LEU A 85 -6.59 -5.05 -10.73
C LEU A 85 -7.56 -6.07 -11.35
N LYS A 86 -8.27 -6.83 -10.51
CA LYS A 86 -9.26 -7.81 -10.96
C LYS A 86 -10.54 -7.18 -11.52
N LYS A 87 -11.05 -6.13 -10.87
CA LYS A 87 -12.36 -5.55 -11.20
C LYS A 87 -12.29 -4.51 -12.32
N PHE A 88 -11.17 -3.82 -12.43
CA PHE A 88 -10.98 -2.73 -13.37
C PHE A 88 -9.70 -2.88 -14.23
N PRO A 89 -9.51 -4.02 -14.92
CA PRO A 89 -8.34 -4.25 -15.77
C PRO A 89 -8.22 -3.22 -16.91
N GLU A 90 -9.32 -2.57 -17.31
CA GLU A 90 -9.34 -1.53 -18.34
C GLU A 90 -8.50 -0.29 -18.01
N TYR A 91 -8.18 -0.03 -16.73
CA TYR A 91 -7.35 1.10 -16.34
C TYR A 91 -5.84 0.80 -16.33
N TYR A 92 -5.40 -0.42 -16.68
CA TYR A 92 -3.99 -0.81 -16.65
C TYR A 92 -3.07 0.14 -17.44
N ASP A 93 -3.53 0.61 -18.61
CA ASP A 93 -2.75 1.54 -19.41
C ASP A 93 -2.80 2.98 -18.90
N THR A 94 -3.83 3.32 -18.12
CA THR A 94 -4.06 4.66 -17.55
C THR A 94 -3.31 4.86 -16.23
N VAL A 95 -3.24 3.82 -15.39
CA VAL A 95 -2.49 3.83 -14.13
C VAL A 95 -1.01 3.63 -14.46
N GLU A 96 -0.15 4.45 -13.85
CA GLU A 96 1.29 4.39 -14.07
C GLU A 96 1.89 3.22 -13.30
N ASP A 97 1.73 3.19 -11.98
CA ASP A 97 2.21 2.11 -11.12
C ASP A 97 1.15 1.60 -10.12
N TYR A 98 1.26 0.32 -9.77
CA TYR A 98 0.46 -0.37 -8.76
C TYR A 98 1.34 -0.85 -7.62
N LEU A 99 0.95 -0.56 -6.39
CA LEU A 99 1.48 -1.20 -5.21
C LEU A 99 0.46 -2.24 -4.71
N TYR A 100 0.75 -3.51 -4.96
CA TYR A 100 -0.10 -4.64 -4.63
C TYR A 100 0.30 -5.24 -3.28
N HIS A 101 -0.55 -5.04 -2.26
CA HIS A 101 -0.46 -5.74 -0.99
C HIS A 101 -0.96 -7.19 -1.13
N VAL A 102 -0.03 -8.14 -1.17
CA VAL A 102 -0.32 -9.51 -1.65
C VAL A 102 -0.92 -10.43 -0.59
N SER A 103 -0.73 -10.16 0.70
CA SER A 103 -1.23 -11.02 1.78
C SER A 103 -1.37 -10.26 3.08
N ILE A 104 -2.38 -10.59 3.88
CA ILE A 104 -2.57 -10.00 5.21
C ILE A 104 -1.46 -10.49 6.16
N ASP A 105 -1.27 -11.81 6.26
CA ASP A 105 -0.43 -12.43 7.28
C ASP A 105 0.56 -13.47 6.74
N MET A 106 0.65 -13.60 5.41
CA MET A 106 1.60 -14.50 4.75
C MET A 106 1.43 -15.99 5.12
N GLU A 107 0.25 -16.39 5.63
CA GLU A 107 -0.02 -17.75 6.10
C GLU A 107 -0.01 -18.82 5.00
N THR A 108 -0.31 -18.41 3.76
CA THR A 108 -0.32 -19.32 2.60
C THR A 108 0.76 -18.92 1.60
N PRO A 109 1.95 -19.52 1.67
CA PRO A 109 3.04 -19.25 0.73
C PRO A 109 2.62 -19.52 -0.72
N GLY A 110 2.95 -18.59 -1.63
CA GLY A 110 2.67 -18.74 -3.07
C GLY A 110 1.24 -18.40 -3.51
N ASP A 111 0.33 -18.00 -2.60
CA ASP A 111 -1.01 -17.50 -2.97
C ASP A 111 -0.97 -16.04 -3.41
N ILE A 112 -0.23 -15.76 -4.48
CA ILE A 112 -0.14 -14.46 -5.12
C ILE A 112 -0.89 -14.56 -6.44
N ILE A 113 -1.92 -13.73 -6.61
CA ILE A 113 -2.63 -13.67 -7.88
C ILE A 113 -1.70 -13.05 -8.92
N ASP A 114 -1.37 -13.81 -9.96
CA ASP A 114 -0.59 -13.31 -11.07
C ASP A 114 -1.50 -12.55 -12.05
N PHE A 115 -1.23 -11.26 -12.20
CA PHE A 115 -1.96 -10.38 -13.11
C PHE A 115 -1.14 -10.16 -14.38
N TYR A 116 -1.83 -10.02 -15.51
CA TYR A 116 -1.17 -9.65 -16.77
C TYR A 116 -0.46 -8.29 -16.61
N ASN A 117 0.88 -8.31 -16.68
CA ASN A 117 1.72 -7.15 -16.39
C ASN A 117 2.83 -6.95 -17.44
N PRO A 118 2.49 -6.69 -18.72
CA PRO A 118 3.47 -6.60 -19.81
C PRO A 118 4.43 -5.41 -19.71
N LYS A 119 4.08 -4.38 -18.91
CA LYS A 119 4.87 -3.15 -18.75
C LYS A 119 5.57 -3.06 -17.38
N ASP A 120 5.56 -4.14 -16.61
CA ASP A 120 6.20 -4.22 -15.29
C ASP A 120 5.78 -3.10 -14.30
N LYS A 121 4.47 -2.84 -14.23
CA LYS A 121 3.86 -1.76 -13.44
C LYS A 121 3.41 -2.18 -12.03
N ILE A 122 3.59 -3.45 -11.66
CA ILE A 122 3.05 -4.00 -10.41
C ILE A 122 4.20 -4.30 -9.46
N ASP A 123 4.34 -3.44 -8.46
CA ASP A 123 5.17 -3.68 -7.29
C ASP A 123 4.39 -4.55 -6.30
N TYR A 124 5.00 -5.63 -5.84
CA TYR A 124 4.42 -6.52 -4.83
C TYR A 124 4.94 -6.13 -3.45
N MET A 125 4.07 -6.08 -2.45
CA MET A 125 4.46 -5.79 -1.08
C MET A 125 3.74 -6.62 -0.03
N VAL A 126 4.39 -6.81 1.12
CA VAL A 126 3.81 -7.36 2.34
C VAL A 126 4.06 -6.42 3.51
N VAL A 127 3.14 -6.42 4.48
CA VAL A 127 3.33 -5.72 5.75
C VAL A 127 3.70 -6.71 6.84
N VAL A 128 4.84 -6.48 7.48
CA VAL A 128 5.37 -7.33 8.55
C VAL A 128 5.04 -6.71 9.91
N THR A 129 4.44 -7.52 10.76
CA THR A 129 4.13 -7.23 12.17
C THR A 129 4.86 -8.21 13.08
N ASP A 130 4.80 -7.99 14.39
CA ASP A 130 5.28 -8.98 15.36
C ASP A 130 4.52 -10.32 15.27
N LYS A 131 3.29 -10.34 14.75
CA LYS A 131 2.47 -11.56 14.67
C LYS A 131 2.78 -12.43 13.46
N ASN A 132 3.13 -11.82 12.33
CA ASN A 132 3.27 -12.53 11.05
C ASN A 132 4.72 -12.65 10.56
N MET A 133 5.69 -12.06 11.27
CA MET A 133 7.11 -12.10 10.88
C MET A 133 7.67 -13.51 10.72
N ASP A 134 7.20 -14.48 11.50
CA ASP A 134 7.67 -15.86 11.42
C ASP A 134 7.28 -16.54 10.09
N ASN A 135 6.24 -16.06 9.40
CA ASN A 135 5.80 -16.57 8.10
C ASN A 135 6.62 -16.00 6.92
N LEU A 136 7.38 -14.91 7.14
CA LEU A 136 7.97 -14.12 6.07
C LEU A 136 8.98 -14.90 5.22
N GLU A 137 9.84 -15.71 5.84
CA GLU A 137 10.87 -16.45 5.12
C GLU A 137 10.28 -17.48 4.17
N ASP A 138 9.33 -18.30 4.66
CA ASP A 138 8.66 -19.31 3.85
C ASP A 138 7.84 -18.66 2.73
N TYR A 139 7.20 -17.52 3.01
CA TYR A 139 6.43 -16.78 2.01
C TYR A 139 7.31 -16.24 0.88
N LEU A 140 8.45 -15.63 1.21
CA LEU A 140 9.42 -15.13 0.21
C LEU A 140 10.03 -16.28 -0.61
N ASN A 141 10.33 -17.42 0.02
CA ASN A 141 10.91 -18.58 -0.66
C ASN A 141 9.93 -19.31 -1.60
N ALA A 142 8.62 -19.09 -1.42
CA ALA A 142 7.57 -19.74 -2.21
C ALA A 142 7.20 -18.99 -3.50
N THR A 143 7.80 -17.83 -3.78
CA THR A 143 7.55 -17.06 -5.00
C THR A 143 8.84 -16.67 -5.70
N ASP A 144 8.78 -16.52 -7.02
CA ASP A 144 9.83 -15.94 -7.85
C ASP A 144 9.73 -14.41 -7.95
N LYS A 145 8.64 -13.82 -7.44
CA LYS A 145 8.42 -12.39 -7.48
C LYS A 145 9.22 -11.67 -6.41
N TYR A 146 9.77 -10.51 -6.77
CA TYR A 146 10.39 -9.62 -5.79
C TYR A 146 9.30 -8.93 -4.96
N ILE A 147 9.25 -9.23 -3.67
CA ILE A 147 8.29 -8.67 -2.72
C ILE A 147 9.00 -7.61 -1.86
N GLN A 148 8.45 -6.41 -1.88
CA GLN A 148 8.87 -5.32 -1.00
C GLN A 148 8.33 -5.53 0.41
N ILE A 149 9.20 -5.37 1.39
CA ILE A 149 8.85 -5.56 2.80
C ILE A 149 8.63 -4.20 3.46
N HIS A 150 7.43 -4.00 4.01
CA HIS A 150 7.08 -2.84 4.82
C HIS A 150 6.87 -3.26 6.27
N GLY A 151 7.48 -2.53 7.22
CA GLY A 151 7.21 -2.76 8.64
C GLY A 151 5.92 -2.05 9.08
N ALA A 152 5.07 -2.74 9.83
CA ALA A 152 3.85 -2.16 10.37
C ALA A 152 4.14 -1.06 11.40
N TYR A 153 3.41 0.05 11.28
CA TYR A 153 3.46 1.16 12.23
C TYR A 153 2.84 0.75 13.58
N THR A 154 3.47 1.14 14.69
CA THR A 154 2.85 1.00 16.01
C THR A 154 1.86 2.15 16.24
N LEU A 155 0.57 1.87 16.10
CA LEU A 155 -0.51 2.80 16.47
C LEU A 155 -1.29 2.28 17.69
N PRO A 156 -1.91 3.15 18.51
CA PRO A 156 -2.80 2.72 19.58
C PRO A 156 -3.89 1.77 19.06
N GLY A 157 -4.02 0.59 19.66
CA GLY A 157 -5.03 -0.41 19.27
C GLY A 157 -4.74 -1.16 17.97
N LYS A 158 -3.58 -0.96 17.33
CA LYS A 158 -3.14 -1.71 16.15
C LYS A 158 -1.88 -2.51 16.44
N ILE A 159 -1.66 -3.55 15.65
CA ILE A 159 -0.49 -4.42 15.78
C ILE A 159 0.62 -3.87 14.90
N GLY A 160 1.71 -3.46 15.54
CA GLY A 160 2.89 -2.96 14.85
C GLY A 160 4.01 -3.99 14.76
N LEU A 161 5.14 -3.54 14.24
CA LEU A 161 6.43 -4.20 14.37
C LEU A 161 7.20 -3.59 15.55
N SER A 162 7.57 -4.40 16.54
CA SER A 162 8.40 -3.95 17.66
C SER A 162 9.81 -3.59 17.20
N LYS A 163 10.49 -2.73 17.97
CA LYS A 163 11.89 -2.37 17.69
C LYS A 163 12.81 -3.59 17.51
N PHE A 164 12.65 -4.60 18.37
CA PHE A 164 13.47 -5.81 18.34
C PHE A 164 13.29 -6.57 17.03
N ASN A 165 12.04 -6.71 16.58
CA ASN A 165 11.74 -7.36 15.32
C ASN A 165 12.06 -6.46 14.11
N THR A 166 11.99 -5.13 14.22
CA THR A 166 12.51 -4.20 13.21
C THR A 166 14.00 -4.41 12.97
N LEU A 167 14.81 -4.54 14.04
CA LEU A 167 16.24 -4.82 13.90
C LEU A 167 16.50 -6.17 13.20
N LYS A 168 15.78 -7.22 13.61
CA LYS A 168 15.87 -8.52 12.94
C LYS A 168 15.50 -8.42 11.46
N LEU A 169 14.43 -7.69 11.15
CA LEU A 169 13.92 -7.50 9.80
C LEU A 169 14.98 -6.82 8.93
N ILE A 170 15.60 -5.75 9.43
CA ILE A 170 16.68 -5.04 8.72
C ILE A 170 17.91 -5.95 8.55
N GLN A 171 18.37 -6.61 9.62
CA GLN A 171 19.58 -7.44 9.57
C GLN A 171 19.47 -8.57 8.55
N LYS A 172 18.29 -9.20 8.46
CA LYS A 172 18.06 -10.35 7.58
C LYS A 172 17.58 -9.98 6.18
N TYR A 173 16.74 -8.95 6.06
CA TYR A 173 15.99 -8.65 4.83
C TYR A 173 16.20 -7.25 4.26
N LYS A 174 17.26 -6.51 4.65
CA LYS A 174 17.55 -5.16 4.11
C LYS A 174 17.49 -5.02 2.59
N ASN A 175 17.79 -6.09 1.84
CA ASN A 175 17.79 -6.07 0.37
C ASN A 175 16.37 -6.09 -0.23
N TYR A 176 15.34 -6.40 0.56
CA TYR A 176 13.93 -6.39 0.18
C TYR A 176 13.19 -5.12 0.66
N ILE A 177 13.88 -4.23 1.38
CA ILE A 177 13.31 -3.02 1.96
C ILE A 177 13.78 -1.83 1.11
N LYS A 178 12.84 -1.01 0.64
CA LYS A 178 13.17 0.23 -0.08
C LYS A 178 14.03 1.13 0.83
N LYS A 179 14.98 1.87 0.26
CA LYS A 179 15.94 2.68 1.03
C LYS A 179 15.23 3.74 1.88
N GLU A 180 14.12 4.25 1.38
CA GLU A 180 13.25 5.22 2.05
C GLU A 180 12.56 4.61 3.27
N ASP A 181 12.00 3.41 3.12
CA ASP A 181 11.39 2.65 4.22
C ASP A 181 12.44 2.20 5.23
N LEU A 182 13.65 1.86 4.79
CA LEU A 182 14.76 1.53 5.67
C LEU A 182 15.13 2.72 6.56
N LYS A 183 15.24 3.94 5.98
CA LYS A 183 15.47 5.16 6.76
C LYS A 183 14.36 5.40 7.78
N PHE A 184 13.11 5.14 7.40
CA PHE A 184 11.96 5.28 8.29
C PHE A 184 11.96 4.24 9.43
N LEU A 185 12.26 2.98 9.13
CA LEU A 185 12.40 1.92 10.13
C LEU A 185 13.55 2.20 11.10
N ILE A 186 14.65 2.81 10.61
CA ILE A 186 15.78 3.25 11.43
C ILE A 186 15.40 4.51 12.25
N SER A 187 14.70 5.49 11.69
CA SER A 187 14.34 6.71 12.43
C SER A 187 13.33 6.44 13.54
N THR A 188 12.33 5.58 13.30
CA THR A 188 11.38 5.12 14.33
C THR A 188 12.04 4.31 15.43
N TYR A 189 13.19 3.67 15.15
CA TYR A 189 14.04 3.09 16.17
C TYR A 189 14.71 4.16 17.05
N HIS A 190 15.33 5.17 16.41
CA HIS A 190 16.11 6.22 17.09
C HIS A 190 15.27 7.24 17.88
N GLU A 191 14.08 7.63 17.42
CA GLU A 191 13.18 8.55 18.14
C GLU A 191 12.72 8.03 19.51
N ARG A 192 13.04 6.77 19.84
CA ARG A 192 12.74 6.13 21.11
C ARG A 192 13.99 5.71 21.89
N GLY A 193 15.16 6.31 21.62
CA GLY A 193 16.19 6.50 22.65
C GLY A 193 17.51 5.71 22.61
N GLU A 194 17.94 5.08 21.51
CA GLU A 194 19.32 4.59 21.40
C GLU A 194 19.86 4.70 19.95
N GLU A 195 21.12 5.12 19.80
CA GLU A 195 21.85 5.16 18.52
C GLU A 195 22.34 3.73 18.16
N VAL A 196 21.98 3.24 16.97
CA VAL A 196 22.64 2.10 16.32
C VAL A 196 23.72 2.65 15.39
N ASP A 197 24.98 2.34 15.69
CA ASP A 197 26.06 2.49 14.71
C ASP A 197 25.85 1.46 13.59
N ILE A 198 25.70 1.95 12.36
CA ILE A 198 25.60 1.16 11.12
C ILE A 198 27.01 0.92 10.56
#